data_AF-A0A7X8LAT2-F1
#
_entry.id   AF-A0A7X8LAT2-F1
#
_cell.length_a   1.000
_cell.length_b   1.000
_cell.length_c   1.000
_cell.angle_alpha   90.00
_cell.angle_beta   90.00
_cell.angle_gamma   90.00
#
_symmetry.space_group_name_H-M   'P 1'
#
loop_
_entity.id
_entity.type
_entity.pdbx_description
1 polymer ?
#
loop_
_entity_poly.entity_id
_entity_poly.type
_entity_poly.pdbx_seq_one_letter_code
_entity_poly.pdbx_strand_id
1 'polypeptide(L)'
;MKFKKTLAVICAVAMAVSVFSGCSSKGNTSSTPEGTASTTPSSEISNEPISFSMYYSDNATLPFKDDWLTIQEIQKRVNAKIKFEVIPIADYSTKVSLALNTGNNAPDVILYQSTTGENASLALNGAIVPISDYSNLTPNFNARVKEFGLEKDVERLNLKDGKRYYLPSLFDVPFYDGGLIIRDDLLKKYNLAAPKTFDELYNVLKVFKDKNPDSYPLTILAGPRVLFRMSMPSFGISVGKNGAGGSKVLSWNYKQQKYFSGAISDEYKQYVSYLAKLYKEGLLDPEMADPIDGDKWAQKMATGKSMATYAYYDQIGGLEGASTIEGFDLQMYPALEGPAGAHHQQKNRTGAGIMFPSSTAKRTDFDRLVKTIDEMFYSEDNAKLWCLGVEGITYTMNGDKINYADGIKNSPNGIYKTMQVEYGCGSDVTQMVWINKREMTKYDENYARINAEVEAMGDVIQSIPPMPLFDDMTAEEASTLQTPLADKFEIWIDAFITGKKSIEKDWDAYVKEMKDLDIEKFCELYNDNLK
;
A
#
# COMPACT_ATOMS: atom_id res chain seq x y z
N MET A 1 -37.14 17.77 -30.25
CA MET A 1 -38.62 17.76 -30.24
C MET A 1 -39.06 17.30 -31.62
N LYS A 2 -39.87 16.29 -31.89
CA LYS A 2 -40.92 15.54 -31.18
C LYS A 2 -40.83 14.11 -31.74
N PHE A 3 -40.76 13.04 -30.93
CA PHE A 3 -41.13 11.64 -31.30
C PHE A 3 -40.75 10.62 -30.19
N LYS A 4 -41.12 10.86 -28.92
CA LYS A 4 -40.94 9.86 -27.83
C LYS A 4 -41.97 10.01 -26.70
N LYS A 5 -43.28 10.02 -26.98
CA LYS A 5 -44.31 10.09 -25.92
C LYS A 5 -45.52 9.15 -26.07
N THR A 6 -45.43 8.07 -26.86
CA THR A 6 -46.60 7.21 -27.10
C THR A 6 -46.34 5.70 -26.99
N LEU A 7 -45.39 5.28 -26.15
CA LEU A 7 -45.08 3.85 -25.93
C LEU A 7 -44.92 3.46 -24.45
N ALA A 8 -45.54 4.20 -23.53
CA ALA A 8 -45.39 4.01 -22.08
C ALA A 8 -46.70 3.68 -21.32
N VAL A 9 -47.76 3.24 -22.02
CA VAL A 9 -49.08 3.02 -21.38
C VAL A 9 -49.63 1.58 -21.55
N ILE A 10 -48.92 0.66 -22.21
CA ILE A 10 -49.48 -0.69 -22.53
C ILE A 10 -48.89 -1.87 -21.72
N CYS A 11 -47.92 -1.67 -20.83
CA CYS A 11 -47.33 -2.81 -20.07
C CYS A 11 -47.75 -2.92 -18.59
N ALA A 12 -48.71 -2.13 -18.10
CA ALA A 12 -49.03 -2.05 -16.67
C ALA A 12 -50.35 -2.74 -16.24
N VAL A 13 -51.01 -3.54 -17.09
CA VAL A 13 -52.35 -4.12 -16.74
C VAL A 13 -52.45 -5.65 -16.94
N ALA A 14 -51.36 -6.35 -17.27
CA ALA A 14 -51.41 -7.80 -17.47
C ALA A 14 -50.46 -8.54 -16.52
N MET A 15 -50.84 -8.71 -15.25
CA MET A 15 -50.52 -9.89 -14.44
C MET A 15 -51.15 -9.81 -13.03
N ALA A 16 -52.47 -9.74 -12.99
CA ALA A 16 -53.25 -10.17 -11.84
C ALA A 16 -54.43 -11.03 -12.34
N VAL A 17 -54.68 -12.12 -11.61
CA VAL A 17 -55.81 -13.07 -11.74
C VAL A 17 -55.59 -14.25 -12.69
N SER A 18 -55.16 -15.38 -12.12
CA SER A 18 -55.78 -16.67 -12.41
C SER A 18 -55.82 -17.54 -11.15
N VAL A 19 -57.03 -18.03 -10.89
CA VAL A 19 -57.57 -18.68 -9.70
C VAL A 19 -57.51 -20.20 -9.88
N PHE A 20 -57.34 -20.92 -8.77
CA PHE A 20 -57.71 -22.31 -8.44
C PHE A 20 -58.01 -23.32 -9.57
N SER A 21 -57.36 -24.49 -9.51
CA SER A 21 -58.01 -25.81 -9.30
C SER A 21 -57.01 -26.98 -9.40
N GLY A 22 -57.08 -27.93 -8.46
CA GLY A 22 -56.39 -29.21 -8.56
C GLY A 22 -56.34 -29.98 -7.23
N CYS A 23 -57.44 -30.63 -6.85
CA CYS A 23 -57.59 -31.45 -5.65
C CYS A 23 -57.54 -32.95 -6.01
N SER A 24 -56.87 -33.78 -5.20
CA SER A 24 -57.13 -35.23 -5.00
C SER A 24 -56.12 -35.77 -3.97
N SER A 25 -56.43 -36.05 -2.70
CA SER A 25 -57.33 -37.03 -2.06
C SER A 25 -56.58 -38.23 -1.44
N LYS A 26 -56.85 -38.45 -0.13
CA LYS A 26 -56.58 -39.57 0.81
C LYS A 26 -55.85 -39.03 2.04
N GLY A 27 -56.29 -39.22 3.28
CA GLY A 27 -57.30 -40.08 3.89
C GLY A 27 -56.89 -40.23 5.35
N ASN A 28 -57.79 -39.90 6.26
CA ASN A 28 -57.56 -39.62 7.68
C ASN A 28 -57.11 -40.86 8.50
N THR A 29 -56.24 -40.69 9.50
CA THR A 29 -56.36 -41.35 10.80
C THR A 29 -55.42 -40.74 11.84
N SER A 30 -56.01 -40.41 12.97
CA SER A 30 -55.45 -39.76 14.15
C SER A 30 -55.02 -40.79 15.22
N SER A 31 -53.85 -40.56 15.84
CA SER A 31 -53.54 -40.96 17.21
C SER A 31 -52.45 -40.04 17.78
N THR A 32 -52.50 -39.74 19.07
CA THR A 32 -51.67 -38.78 19.83
C THR A 32 -51.40 -39.41 21.21
N PRO A 33 -50.45 -38.94 22.04
CA PRO A 33 -49.06 -38.50 21.83
C PRO A 33 -48.06 -39.31 22.70
N GLU A 34 -46.75 -39.22 22.42
CA GLU A 34 -45.72 -39.38 23.46
C GLU A 34 -44.49 -38.53 23.11
N GLY A 35 -44.04 -37.72 24.05
CA GLY A 35 -43.06 -36.65 23.83
C GLY A 35 -41.63 -37.08 24.10
N THR A 36 -40.66 -36.45 23.42
CA THR A 36 -39.34 -36.14 23.99
C THR A 36 -38.61 -35.07 23.16
N ALA A 37 -37.90 -34.21 23.89
CA ALA A 37 -36.75 -33.37 23.50
C ALA A 37 -36.98 -32.23 22.49
N SER A 38 -36.96 -31.00 23.02
CA SER A 38 -36.67 -29.78 22.27
C SER A 38 -35.22 -29.80 21.78
N THR A 39 -35.04 -30.02 20.48
CA THR A 39 -33.79 -29.73 19.78
C THR A 39 -33.89 -28.31 19.24
N THR A 40 -33.05 -27.42 19.74
CA THR A 40 -32.74 -26.12 19.13
C THR A 40 -32.37 -26.35 17.66
N PRO A 41 -32.88 -25.59 16.68
CA PRO A 41 -32.44 -25.74 15.30
C PRO A 41 -30.97 -25.31 15.25
N SER A 42 -30.08 -26.29 15.07
CA SER A 42 -28.75 -26.03 14.54
C SER A 42 -28.97 -25.42 13.16
N SER A 43 -28.59 -24.15 12.99
CA SER A 43 -28.58 -23.50 11.68
C SER A 43 -27.83 -24.41 10.71
N GLU A 44 -28.53 -24.98 9.74
CA GLU A 44 -27.92 -25.66 8.62
C GLU A 44 -26.97 -24.68 7.95
N ILE A 45 -25.67 -25.00 7.95
CA ILE A 45 -24.69 -24.28 7.14
C ILE A 45 -25.12 -24.51 5.69
N SER A 46 -25.67 -23.49 5.05
CA SER A 46 -25.96 -23.55 3.62
C SER A 46 -24.66 -23.90 2.88
N ASN A 47 -24.67 -25.05 2.21
CA ASN A 47 -23.57 -25.49 1.33
C ASN A 47 -23.44 -24.63 0.06
N GLU A 48 -24.37 -23.69 -0.16
CA GLU A 48 -24.27 -22.77 -1.30
C GLU A 48 -23.09 -21.81 -1.15
N PRO A 49 -22.35 -21.52 -2.23
CA PRO A 49 -21.25 -20.57 -2.18
C PRO A 49 -21.70 -19.19 -1.70
N ILE A 50 -20.99 -18.60 -0.74
CA ILE A 50 -21.29 -17.23 -0.30
C ILE A 50 -20.93 -16.25 -1.42
N SER A 51 -21.84 -15.32 -1.75
CA SER A 51 -21.63 -14.35 -2.83
C SER A 51 -21.52 -12.93 -2.27
N PHE A 52 -20.48 -12.20 -2.67
CA PHE A 52 -20.23 -10.83 -2.20
C PHE A 52 -19.35 -10.03 -3.19
N SER A 53 -19.39 -8.70 -3.09
CA SER A 53 -18.54 -7.80 -3.87
C SER A 53 -17.39 -7.22 -3.05
N MET A 54 -16.28 -6.92 -3.74
CA MET A 54 -15.06 -6.40 -3.13
C MET A 54 -14.49 -5.25 -3.93
N TYR A 55 -14.13 -4.13 -3.29
CA TYR A 55 -13.26 -3.14 -3.93
C TYR A 55 -11.81 -3.61 -3.94
N TYR A 56 -11.13 -3.41 -5.06
CA TYR A 56 -9.72 -3.70 -5.26
C TYR A 56 -8.99 -2.46 -5.80
N SER A 57 -7.89 -2.07 -5.16
CA SER A 57 -7.04 -0.95 -5.59
C SER A 57 -6.04 -1.40 -6.66
N ASP A 58 -6.26 -1.03 -7.91
CA ASP A 58 -5.46 -1.46 -9.04
C ASP A 58 -4.21 -0.61 -9.25
N ASN A 59 -3.05 -1.27 -9.31
CA ASN A 59 -1.77 -0.61 -9.54
C ASN A 59 -1.36 -0.81 -11.01
N ALA A 60 -1.03 0.26 -11.72
CA ALA A 60 -0.60 0.17 -13.11
C ALA A 60 0.64 -0.72 -13.33
N THR A 61 1.51 -0.86 -12.32
CA THR A 61 2.71 -1.73 -12.38
C THR A 61 2.44 -3.19 -11.96
N LEU A 62 1.22 -3.46 -11.49
CA LEU A 62 0.68 -4.79 -11.21
C LEU A 62 -0.85 -4.81 -11.49
N PRO A 63 -1.27 -4.81 -12.77
CA PRO A 63 -2.68 -4.81 -13.10
C PRO A 63 -3.35 -6.09 -12.59
N PHE A 64 -4.51 -5.94 -11.96
CA PHE A 64 -5.33 -7.04 -11.47
C PHE A 64 -5.74 -7.99 -12.60
N LYS A 65 -5.73 -9.29 -12.31
CA LYS A 65 -6.28 -10.33 -13.20
C LYS A 65 -7.21 -11.24 -12.42
N ASP A 66 -8.44 -11.38 -12.90
CA ASP A 66 -9.45 -12.26 -12.30
C ASP A 66 -9.12 -13.75 -12.46
N ASP A 67 -8.30 -14.09 -13.46
CA ASP A 67 -7.81 -15.44 -13.73
C ASP A 67 -6.55 -15.83 -12.95
N TRP A 68 -6.02 -14.95 -12.09
CA TRP A 68 -4.90 -15.29 -11.22
C TRP A 68 -5.16 -16.57 -10.42
N LEU A 69 -4.15 -17.44 -10.36
CA LEU A 69 -4.23 -18.73 -9.67
C LEU A 69 -4.69 -18.56 -8.21
N THR A 70 -4.17 -17.56 -7.51
CA THR A 70 -4.57 -17.25 -6.12
C THR A 70 -6.04 -16.86 -6.01
N ILE A 71 -6.57 -16.04 -6.93
CA ILE A 71 -7.98 -15.63 -6.97
C ILE A 71 -8.91 -16.82 -7.27
N GLN A 72 -8.52 -17.69 -8.19
CA GLN A 72 -9.31 -18.88 -8.53
C GLN A 72 -9.29 -19.90 -7.39
N GLU A 73 -8.13 -20.11 -6.77
CA GLU A 73 -7.97 -21.08 -5.71
C GLU A 73 -8.65 -20.65 -4.41
N ILE A 74 -8.52 -19.37 -4.04
CA ILE A 74 -9.10 -18.89 -2.79
C ILE A 74 -10.63 -18.99 -2.77
N GLN A 75 -11.28 -18.66 -3.89
CA GLN A 75 -12.73 -18.81 -4.07
C GLN A 75 -13.19 -20.26 -3.86
N LYS A 76 -12.40 -21.24 -4.32
CA LYS A 76 -12.68 -22.67 -4.09
C LYS A 76 -12.51 -23.04 -2.61
N ARG A 77 -11.39 -22.63 -2.00
CA ARG A 77 -11.05 -22.97 -0.60
C ARG A 77 -12.09 -22.47 0.39
N VAL A 78 -12.61 -21.26 0.18
CA VAL A 78 -13.62 -20.67 1.08
C VAL A 78 -15.07 -20.84 0.58
N ASN A 79 -15.28 -21.58 -0.52
CA ASN A 79 -16.57 -21.76 -1.17
C ASN A 79 -17.32 -20.43 -1.38
N ALA A 80 -16.70 -19.52 -2.14
CA ALA A 80 -17.20 -18.17 -2.38
C ALA A 80 -17.27 -17.81 -3.87
N LYS A 81 -18.17 -16.88 -4.21
CA LYS A 81 -18.23 -16.19 -5.51
C LYS A 81 -17.98 -14.70 -5.27
N ILE A 82 -16.83 -14.22 -5.71
CA ILE A 82 -16.37 -12.87 -5.44
C ILE A 82 -16.50 -12.02 -6.70
N LYS A 83 -17.21 -10.90 -6.58
CA LYS A 83 -17.21 -9.86 -7.61
C LYS A 83 -16.22 -8.76 -7.25
N PHE A 84 -15.05 -8.78 -7.89
CA PHE A 84 -14.09 -7.70 -7.76
C PHE A 84 -14.54 -6.46 -8.55
N GLU A 85 -14.56 -5.31 -7.88
CA GLU A 85 -14.73 -4.00 -8.45
C GLU A 85 -13.36 -3.31 -8.43
N VAL A 86 -12.67 -3.42 -9.56
CA VAL A 86 -11.29 -2.99 -9.76
C VAL A 86 -11.26 -1.49 -10.04
N ILE A 87 -10.54 -0.74 -9.21
CA ILE A 87 -10.51 0.73 -9.25
C ILE A 87 -9.05 1.18 -9.31
N PRO A 88 -8.65 2.02 -10.28
CA PRO A 88 -7.29 2.56 -10.34
C PRO A 88 -6.87 3.22 -9.02
N ILE A 89 -5.66 2.93 -8.54
CA ILE A 89 -5.14 3.41 -7.25
C ILE A 89 -5.22 4.94 -7.09
N ALA A 90 -5.10 5.68 -8.20
CA ALA A 90 -5.20 7.15 -8.22
C ALA A 90 -6.60 7.66 -7.81
N ASP A 91 -7.65 6.89 -8.12
CA ASP A 91 -9.05 7.24 -7.83
C ASP A 91 -9.59 6.53 -6.59
N TYR A 92 -8.82 5.57 -6.04
CA TYR A 92 -9.30 4.61 -5.06
C TYR A 92 -9.84 5.25 -3.78
N SER A 93 -9.06 6.15 -3.18
CA SER A 93 -9.47 6.83 -1.94
C SER A 93 -10.75 7.64 -2.11
N THR A 94 -10.91 8.33 -3.24
CA THR A 94 -12.10 9.13 -3.55
C THR A 94 -13.32 8.23 -3.73
N LYS A 95 -13.17 7.09 -4.42
CA LYS A 95 -14.25 6.12 -4.63
C LYS A 95 -14.70 5.46 -3.33
N VAL A 96 -13.76 5.07 -2.47
CA VAL A 96 -14.05 4.52 -1.13
C VAL A 96 -14.81 5.54 -0.29
N SER A 97 -14.31 6.76 -0.18
CA SER A 97 -14.93 7.81 0.64
C SER A 97 -16.35 8.12 0.16
N LEU A 98 -16.58 8.17 -1.17
CA LEU A 98 -17.92 8.35 -1.74
C LEU A 98 -18.87 7.19 -1.42
N ALA A 99 -18.40 5.94 -1.53
CA ALA A 99 -19.20 4.76 -1.23
C ALA A 99 -19.63 4.73 0.24
N LEU A 100 -18.70 5.06 1.15
CA LEU A 100 -18.95 5.12 2.60
C LEU A 100 -19.88 6.28 2.97
N ASN A 101 -19.66 7.48 2.43
CA ASN A 101 -20.50 8.66 2.68
C ASN A 101 -21.95 8.47 2.24
N THR A 102 -22.15 7.92 1.04
CA THR A 102 -23.50 7.81 0.46
C THR A 102 -24.27 6.60 1.00
N GLY A 103 -23.55 5.57 1.47
CA GLY A 103 -24.13 4.27 1.85
C GLY A 103 -24.82 3.52 0.70
N ASN A 104 -24.76 4.05 -0.52
CA ASN A 104 -25.40 3.52 -1.71
C ASN A 104 -24.34 2.90 -2.63
N ASN A 105 -24.61 1.71 -3.14
CA ASN A 105 -23.72 0.97 -4.04
C ASN A 105 -22.30 0.74 -3.47
N ALA A 106 -22.15 0.75 -2.14
CA ALA A 106 -20.94 0.29 -1.49
C ALA A 106 -20.76 -1.23 -1.69
N PRO A 107 -19.52 -1.72 -1.82
CA PRO A 107 -19.28 -3.16 -1.89
C PRO A 107 -19.54 -3.80 -0.52
N ASP A 108 -19.57 -5.12 -0.46
CA ASP A 108 -19.64 -5.81 0.83
C ASP A 108 -18.32 -5.67 1.62
N VAL A 109 -17.18 -5.62 0.92
CA VAL A 109 -15.84 -5.54 1.50
C VAL A 109 -14.97 -4.53 0.74
N ILE A 110 -14.17 -3.75 1.46
CA ILE A 110 -13.20 -2.81 0.87
C ILE A 110 -11.80 -3.25 1.31
N LEU A 111 -10.93 -3.54 0.34
CA LEU A 111 -9.52 -3.87 0.59
C LEU A 111 -8.64 -2.62 0.61
N TYR A 112 -7.39 -2.78 1.05
CA TYR A 112 -6.34 -1.76 0.96
C TYR A 112 -6.76 -0.37 1.51
N GLN A 113 -7.39 -0.37 2.69
CA GLN A 113 -7.79 0.86 3.37
C GLN A 113 -7.36 0.89 4.83
N SER A 114 -7.32 2.10 5.38
CA SER A 114 -7.11 2.35 6.81
C SER A 114 -8.11 3.40 7.29
N THR A 115 -8.15 3.63 8.60
CA THR A 115 -8.96 4.68 9.23
C THR A 115 -8.12 5.92 9.49
N THR A 116 -7.33 6.33 8.51
CA THR A 116 -6.59 7.59 8.48
C THR A 116 -7.31 8.58 7.56
N GLY A 117 -7.08 9.89 7.74
CA GLY A 117 -7.74 10.93 6.95
C GLY A 117 -9.27 10.90 7.10
N GLU A 118 -9.99 11.14 6.00
CA GLU A 118 -11.47 11.22 5.97
C GLU A 118 -12.16 9.96 6.51
N ASN A 119 -11.57 8.77 6.29
CA ASN A 119 -12.13 7.51 6.75
C ASN A 119 -12.26 7.41 8.28
N ALA A 120 -11.44 8.15 9.04
CA ALA A 120 -11.54 8.19 10.50
C ALA A 120 -12.89 8.79 10.94
N SER A 121 -13.27 9.93 10.36
CA SER A 121 -14.56 10.59 10.64
C SER A 121 -15.74 9.74 10.12
N LEU A 122 -15.61 9.12 8.95
CA LEU A 122 -16.64 8.23 8.41
C LEU A 122 -16.87 7.00 9.31
N ALA A 123 -15.81 6.42 9.86
CA ALA A 123 -15.89 5.33 10.83
C ALA A 123 -16.65 5.76 12.09
N LEU A 124 -16.28 6.90 12.68
CA LEU A 124 -16.91 7.42 13.90
C LEU A 124 -18.38 7.82 13.68
N ASN A 125 -18.75 8.23 12.46
CA ASN A 125 -20.13 8.53 12.06
C ASN A 125 -20.94 7.28 11.65
N GLY A 126 -20.39 6.07 11.83
CA GLY A 126 -21.11 4.81 11.64
C GLY A 126 -21.22 4.34 10.18
N ALA A 127 -20.38 4.87 9.28
CA ALA A 127 -20.33 4.40 7.89
C ALA A 127 -19.55 3.07 7.74
N ILE A 128 -18.71 2.72 8.72
CA ILE A 128 -17.87 1.52 8.72
C ILE A 128 -18.21 0.66 9.95
N VAL A 129 -18.21 -0.66 9.79
CA VAL A 129 -18.39 -1.61 10.89
C VAL A 129 -17.20 -1.54 11.85
N PRO A 130 -17.40 -1.34 13.17
CA PRO A 130 -16.34 -1.48 14.16
C PRO A 130 -15.97 -2.96 14.32
N ILE A 131 -15.07 -3.45 13.47
CA ILE A 131 -14.70 -4.88 13.42
C ILE A 131 -14.16 -5.42 14.75
N SER A 132 -13.62 -4.58 15.63
CA SER A 132 -13.23 -4.98 16.99
C SER A 132 -14.39 -5.54 17.82
N ASP A 133 -15.63 -5.10 17.57
CA ASP A 133 -16.83 -5.61 18.26
C ASP A 133 -17.15 -7.07 17.87
N TYR A 134 -16.54 -7.56 16.78
CA TYR A 134 -16.73 -8.90 16.20
C TYR A 134 -15.46 -9.75 16.26
N SER A 135 -14.57 -9.50 17.24
CA SER A 135 -13.31 -10.23 17.37
C SER A 135 -13.47 -11.76 17.48
N ASN A 136 -14.61 -12.25 17.97
CA ASN A 136 -14.95 -13.68 17.97
C ASN A 136 -15.17 -14.29 16.57
N LEU A 137 -15.43 -13.46 15.55
CA LEU A 137 -15.59 -13.86 14.15
C LEU A 137 -14.26 -13.85 13.38
N THR A 138 -13.18 -13.35 13.98
CA THR A 138 -11.86 -13.21 13.33
C THR A 138 -10.76 -13.99 14.06
N PRO A 139 -10.93 -15.31 14.32
CA PRO A 139 -9.98 -16.08 15.10
C PRO A 139 -8.60 -16.20 14.43
N ASN A 140 -8.52 -16.27 13.10
CA ASN A 140 -7.24 -16.37 12.41
C ASN A 140 -6.45 -15.06 12.53
N PHE A 141 -7.09 -13.91 12.31
CA PHE A 141 -6.48 -12.60 12.54
C PHE A 141 -5.94 -12.49 13.97
N ASN A 142 -6.76 -12.82 14.98
CA ASN A 142 -6.36 -12.74 16.38
C ASN A 142 -5.16 -13.65 16.68
N ALA A 143 -5.12 -14.85 16.10
CA ALA A 143 -4.00 -15.77 16.24
C ALA A 143 -2.71 -15.19 15.66
N ARG A 144 -2.77 -14.52 14.49
CA ARG A 144 -1.62 -13.84 13.89
C ARG A 144 -1.10 -12.67 14.69
N VAL A 145 -2.00 -11.86 15.20
CA VAL A 145 -1.63 -10.73 16.07
C VAL A 145 -0.83 -11.25 17.26
N LYS A 146 -1.28 -12.34 17.89
CA LYS A 146 -0.58 -12.96 19.01
C LYS A 146 0.73 -13.65 18.59
N GLU A 147 0.72 -14.39 17.48
CA GLU A 147 1.90 -15.07 16.93
C GLU A 147 3.05 -14.08 16.68
N PHE A 148 2.73 -12.91 16.13
CA PHE A 148 3.71 -11.87 15.83
C PHE A 148 3.95 -10.92 17.01
N GLY A 149 3.18 -11.00 18.10
CA GLY A 149 3.29 -10.05 19.22
C GLY A 149 2.96 -8.61 18.80
N LEU A 150 1.83 -8.43 18.09
CA LEU A 150 1.36 -7.17 17.51
C LEU A 150 0.21 -6.53 18.30
N GLU A 151 -0.09 -6.99 19.51
CA GLU A 151 -1.27 -6.51 20.27
C GLU A 151 -1.24 -4.99 20.44
N LYS A 152 -0.09 -4.42 20.80
CA LYS A 152 0.08 -2.96 20.94
C LYS A 152 0.01 -2.23 19.60
N ASP A 153 0.61 -2.80 18.55
CA ASP A 153 0.59 -2.19 17.22
C ASP A 153 -0.85 -2.12 16.68
N VAL A 154 -1.64 -3.16 16.92
CA VAL A 154 -3.04 -3.27 16.52
C VAL A 154 -3.97 -2.44 17.41
N GLU A 155 -3.67 -2.28 18.70
CA GLU A 155 -4.40 -1.39 19.62
C GLU A 155 -4.25 0.10 19.24
N ARG A 156 -3.08 0.51 18.76
CA ARG A 156 -2.84 1.89 18.28
C ARG A 156 -3.70 2.29 17.09
N LEU A 157 -4.29 1.33 16.39
CA LEU A 157 -5.20 1.59 15.27
C LEU A 157 -6.62 1.95 15.73
N ASN A 158 -6.91 1.84 17.03
CA ASN A 158 -8.20 2.20 17.58
C ASN A 158 -8.43 3.71 17.48
N LEU A 159 -9.64 4.10 17.09
CA LEU A 159 -10.04 5.51 17.06
C LEU A 159 -10.33 6.05 18.46
N LYS A 160 -10.75 7.31 18.54
CA LYS A 160 -11.01 8.01 19.81
C LYS A 160 -12.05 7.32 20.71
N ASP A 161 -12.95 6.54 20.12
CA ASP A 161 -13.98 5.74 20.81
C ASP A 161 -13.47 4.38 21.32
N GLY A 162 -12.19 4.07 21.11
CA GLY A 162 -11.56 2.82 21.54
C GLY A 162 -11.79 1.64 20.61
N LYS A 163 -12.40 1.85 19.43
CA LYS A 163 -12.74 0.76 18.49
C LYS A 163 -11.84 0.74 17.26
N ARG A 164 -11.64 -0.46 16.71
CA ARG A 164 -10.96 -0.67 15.42
C ARG A 164 -12.00 -0.95 14.33
N TYR A 165 -11.82 -0.34 13.17
CA TYR A 165 -12.77 -0.38 12.06
C TYR A 165 -12.24 -1.09 10.80
N TYR A 166 -11.05 -1.68 10.88
CA TYR A 166 -10.50 -2.50 9.80
C TYR A 166 -9.58 -3.60 10.35
N LEU A 167 -9.40 -4.67 9.58
CA LEU A 167 -8.40 -5.71 9.84
C LEU A 167 -7.11 -5.32 9.09
N PRO A 168 -6.04 -4.89 9.77
CA PRO A 168 -4.80 -4.48 9.11
C PRO A 168 -4.05 -5.66 8.49
N SER A 169 -3.25 -5.40 7.46
CA SER A 169 -2.14 -6.30 7.11
C SER A 169 -1.15 -6.36 8.28
N LEU A 170 -0.53 -7.51 8.49
CA LEU A 170 0.35 -7.83 9.61
C LEU A 170 1.73 -8.25 9.09
N PHE A 171 2.78 -7.66 9.65
CA PHE A 171 4.17 -7.96 9.33
C PHE A 171 4.87 -8.47 10.59
N ASP A 172 5.54 -9.62 10.51
CA ASP A 172 6.35 -10.12 11.62
C ASP A 172 7.52 -9.17 11.91
N VAL A 173 8.20 -8.70 10.88
CA VAL A 173 9.21 -7.65 10.94
C VAL A 173 9.11 -6.73 9.72
N PRO A 174 9.33 -5.41 9.86
CA PRO A 174 9.57 -4.55 8.71
C PRO A 174 10.89 -4.94 8.05
N PHE A 175 10.95 -4.90 6.71
CA PHE A 175 12.16 -5.25 5.96
C PHE A 175 12.48 -4.20 4.89
N TYR A 176 13.72 -4.19 4.41
CA TYR A 176 14.25 -3.21 3.45
C TYR A 176 13.97 -3.70 2.02
N ASP A 177 12.86 -3.24 1.44
CA ASP A 177 12.30 -3.67 0.15
C ASP A 177 12.73 -2.82 -1.05
N GLY A 178 13.37 -1.69 -0.79
CA GLY A 178 13.85 -0.79 -1.80
C GLY A 178 14.90 0.16 -1.27
N GLY A 179 15.58 0.85 -2.18
CA GLY A 179 16.72 1.65 -1.86
C GLY A 179 17.39 2.20 -3.12
N LEU A 180 18.63 2.63 -2.94
CA LEU A 180 19.48 3.06 -4.04
C LEU A 180 19.94 1.84 -4.84
N ILE A 181 19.56 1.77 -6.10
CA ILE A 181 19.98 0.77 -7.07
C ILE A 181 20.96 1.43 -8.04
N ILE A 182 22.15 0.85 -8.23
CA ILE A 182 23.21 1.36 -9.10
C ILE A 182 23.75 0.25 -10.01
N ARG A 183 24.16 0.62 -11.21
CA ARG A 183 24.99 -0.19 -12.13
C ARG A 183 26.37 -0.49 -11.54
N ASP A 184 26.51 -1.64 -10.90
CA ASP A 184 27.73 -2.06 -10.20
C ASP A 184 28.87 -2.39 -11.19
N ASP A 185 28.53 -2.86 -12.40
CA ASP A 185 29.50 -2.99 -13.50
C ASP A 185 30.15 -1.66 -13.88
N LEU A 186 29.40 -0.55 -13.83
CA LEU A 186 29.93 0.78 -14.10
C LEU A 186 30.78 1.31 -12.94
N LEU A 187 30.44 0.99 -11.69
CA LEU A 187 31.29 1.30 -10.55
C LEU A 187 32.66 0.62 -10.70
N LYS A 188 32.67 -0.68 -11.00
CA LYS A 188 33.90 -1.46 -11.26
C LYS A 188 34.69 -0.89 -12.45
N LYS A 189 34.01 -0.62 -13.57
CA LYS A 189 34.62 -0.07 -14.79
C LYS A 189 35.31 1.27 -14.56
N TYR A 190 34.72 2.12 -13.71
CA TYR A 190 35.27 3.45 -13.40
C TYR A 190 36.12 3.47 -12.12
N ASN A 191 36.38 2.30 -11.51
CA ASN A 191 37.14 2.16 -10.27
C ASN A 191 36.58 3.03 -9.13
N LEU A 192 35.25 3.02 -8.99
CA LEU A 192 34.50 3.72 -7.95
C LEU A 192 34.04 2.72 -6.88
N ALA A 193 34.07 3.14 -5.62
CA ALA A 193 33.43 2.40 -4.55
C ALA A 193 31.90 2.62 -4.59
N ALA A 194 31.16 1.67 -4.05
CA ALA A 194 29.74 1.86 -3.77
C ALA A 194 29.54 3.00 -2.77
N PRO A 195 28.61 3.95 -3.03
CA PRO A 195 28.41 5.11 -2.17
C PRO A 195 27.76 4.70 -0.84
N LYS A 196 28.24 5.28 0.25
CA LYS A 196 27.68 5.18 1.60
C LYS A 196 27.05 6.48 2.07
N THR A 197 27.37 7.59 1.43
CA THR A 197 26.85 8.93 1.74
C THR A 197 26.28 9.61 0.50
N PHE A 198 25.43 10.64 0.70
CA PHE A 198 24.90 11.44 -0.42
C PHE A 198 25.99 12.20 -1.19
N ASP A 199 27.09 12.57 -0.53
CA ASP A 199 28.25 13.21 -1.17
C ASP A 199 29.04 12.22 -2.04
N GLU A 200 29.22 10.98 -1.58
CA GLU A 200 29.81 9.91 -2.38
C GLU A 200 28.93 9.57 -3.59
N LEU A 201 27.60 9.50 -3.39
CA LEU A 201 26.65 9.34 -4.50
C LEU A 201 26.80 10.48 -5.50
N TYR A 202 26.85 11.74 -5.06
CA TYR A 202 27.08 12.88 -5.95
C TYR A 202 28.35 12.70 -6.79
N ASN A 203 29.45 12.26 -6.20
CA ASN A 203 30.71 12.02 -6.92
C ASN A 203 30.58 10.88 -7.94
N VAL A 204 29.91 9.79 -7.59
CA VAL A 204 29.61 8.69 -8.52
C VAL A 204 28.82 9.18 -9.73
N LEU A 205 27.73 9.93 -9.49
CA LEU A 205 26.89 10.47 -10.55
C LEU A 205 27.66 11.45 -11.45
N LYS A 206 28.52 12.29 -10.86
CA LYS A 206 29.40 13.22 -11.60
C LYS A 206 30.34 12.47 -12.54
N VAL A 207 31.06 11.46 -12.04
CA VAL A 207 31.98 10.67 -12.86
C VAL A 207 31.25 10.01 -14.03
N PHE A 208 30.06 9.47 -13.79
CA PHE A 208 29.26 8.89 -14.86
C PHE A 208 28.82 9.92 -15.89
N LYS A 209 28.35 11.11 -15.47
CA LYS A 209 27.97 12.21 -16.38
C LYS A 209 29.14 12.67 -17.24
N ASP A 210 30.33 12.81 -16.64
CA ASP A 210 31.54 13.23 -17.36
C ASP A 210 31.97 12.20 -18.41
N LYS A 211 31.77 10.90 -18.15
CA LYS A 211 32.04 9.81 -19.10
C LYS A 211 30.91 9.58 -20.10
N ASN A 212 29.69 10.02 -19.79
CA ASN A 212 28.49 9.81 -20.60
C ASN A 212 27.68 11.13 -20.69
N PRO A 213 28.10 12.12 -21.51
CA PRO A 213 27.54 13.47 -21.48
C PRO A 213 26.03 13.56 -21.77
N ASP A 214 25.50 12.66 -22.59
CA ASP A 214 24.07 12.61 -22.97
C ASP A 214 23.20 11.79 -21.99
N SER A 215 23.73 11.44 -20.82
CA SER A 215 23.05 10.65 -19.79
C SER A 215 22.39 11.55 -18.72
N TYR A 216 21.44 10.97 -18.00
CA TYR A 216 20.99 11.49 -16.70
C TYR A 216 21.30 10.43 -15.64
N PRO A 217 22.42 10.55 -14.91
CA PRO A 217 22.91 9.54 -13.98
C PRO A 217 21.86 8.95 -13.04
N LEU A 218 21.02 9.81 -12.42
CA LEU A 218 19.95 9.42 -11.51
C LEU A 218 18.57 9.65 -12.16
N THR A 219 17.81 8.57 -12.32
CA THR A 219 16.41 8.59 -12.79
C THR A 219 15.46 8.03 -11.73
N ILE A 220 14.15 8.17 -11.94
CA ILE A 220 13.10 7.95 -10.93
C ILE A 220 11.96 7.07 -11.48
N LEU A 221 11.56 6.05 -10.72
CA LEU A 221 10.55 5.06 -11.14
C LEU A 221 9.13 5.64 -11.27
N ALA A 222 8.70 6.44 -10.30
CA ALA A 222 7.29 6.86 -10.18
C ALA A 222 7.15 8.28 -9.62
N GLY A 223 7.49 9.27 -10.46
CA GLY A 223 7.62 10.66 -10.03
C GLY A 223 8.65 10.82 -8.89
N PRO A 224 8.75 12.01 -8.29
CA PRO A 224 9.74 12.23 -7.23
C PRO A 224 9.37 11.50 -5.94
N ARG A 225 8.16 10.91 -5.87
CA ARG A 225 7.58 10.31 -4.68
C ARG A 225 8.40 9.17 -4.09
N VAL A 226 8.91 8.26 -4.93
CA VAL A 226 9.71 7.11 -4.47
C VAL A 226 11.07 7.60 -3.96
N LEU A 227 11.72 8.48 -4.73
CA LEU A 227 12.96 9.13 -4.34
C LEU A 227 12.82 9.81 -2.97
N PHE A 228 11.82 10.69 -2.82
CA PHE A 228 11.59 11.45 -1.58
C PHE A 228 11.35 10.52 -0.40
N ARG A 229 10.42 9.57 -0.53
CA ARG A 229 10.07 8.62 0.54
C ARG A 229 11.27 7.78 1.01
N MET A 230 12.19 7.44 0.10
CA MET A 230 13.35 6.60 0.40
C MET A 230 14.59 7.36 0.84
N SER A 231 14.69 8.67 0.57
CA SER A 231 15.92 9.46 0.82
C SER A 231 15.76 10.67 1.76
N MET A 232 14.57 11.25 1.89
CA MET A 232 14.32 12.31 2.87
C MET A 232 14.58 11.88 4.33
N PRO A 233 14.30 10.63 4.75
CA PRO A 233 14.57 10.21 6.13
C PRO A 233 16.04 10.36 6.56
N SER A 234 17.02 10.14 5.67
CA SER A 234 18.44 10.38 5.96
C SER A 234 18.77 11.86 6.25
N PHE A 235 17.88 12.79 5.89
CA PHE A 235 17.97 14.21 6.22
C PHE A 235 17.14 14.57 7.46
N GLY A 236 16.41 13.63 8.06
CA GLY A 236 15.61 13.84 9.26
C GLY A 236 14.20 14.37 9.00
N ILE A 237 13.73 14.27 7.75
CA ILE A 237 12.42 14.77 7.33
C ILE A 237 11.62 13.71 6.56
N SER A 238 10.30 13.88 6.53
CA SER A 238 9.38 13.03 5.77
C SER A 238 8.15 13.85 5.38
N VAL A 239 8.23 14.55 4.24
CA VAL A 239 7.22 15.50 3.74
C VAL A 239 6.78 15.16 2.31
N GLY A 240 5.81 15.90 1.78
CA GLY A 240 5.17 15.67 0.48
C GLY A 240 4.09 14.60 0.51
N LYS A 241 3.54 14.27 -0.66
CA LYS A 241 2.42 13.31 -0.82
C LYS A 241 2.65 11.93 -0.18
N ASN A 242 3.90 11.51 -0.01
CA ASN A 242 4.27 10.23 0.58
C ASN A 242 5.01 10.37 1.93
N GLY A 243 4.94 11.53 2.58
CA GLY A 243 5.47 11.72 3.93
C GLY A 243 4.79 10.77 4.92
N ALA A 244 5.58 10.10 5.75
CA ALA A 244 5.11 8.99 6.57
C ALA A 244 3.99 9.37 7.55
N GLY A 245 4.04 10.59 8.11
CA GLY A 245 3.04 11.07 9.06
C GLY A 245 1.74 11.56 8.44
N GLY A 246 1.51 11.40 7.13
CA GLY A 246 0.29 11.81 6.41
C GLY A 246 0.00 13.32 6.37
N SER A 247 0.74 14.12 7.13
CA SER A 247 0.60 15.58 7.25
C SER A 247 0.99 16.33 5.98
N LYS A 248 1.81 15.72 5.12
CA LYS A 248 2.44 16.28 3.90
C LYS A 248 3.44 17.42 4.13
N VAL A 249 3.37 18.14 5.24
CA VAL A 249 4.26 19.30 5.52
C VAL A 249 4.95 19.27 6.88
N LEU A 250 4.56 18.35 7.76
CA LEU A 250 5.17 18.16 9.07
C LEU A 250 6.04 16.90 9.08
N SER A 251 7.14 16.96 9.83
CA SER A 251 8.04 15.83 10.07
C SER A 251 8.03 15.45 11.55
N TRP A 252 8.42 14.23 11.86
CA TRP A 252 8.46 13.72 13.23
C TRP A 252 9.88 13.71 13.79
N ASN A 253 10.04 14.24 15.00
CA ASN A 253 11.29 14.13 15.72
C ASN A 253 11.26 12.91 16.65
N TYR A 254 11.92 11.82 16.28
CA TYR A 254 11.96 10.58 17.08
C TYR A 254 12.59 10.74 18.47
N LYS A 255 13.49 11.73 18.67
CA LYS A 255 14.09 11.98 19.99
C LYS A 255 13.15 12.76 20.90
N GLN A 256 12.47 13.77 20.34
CA GLN A 256 11.58 14.65 21.10
C GLN A 256 10.14 14.13 21.16
N GLN A 257 9.79 13.12 20.37
CA GLN A 257 8.46 12.53 20.26
C GLN A 257 7.40 13.61 19.97
N LYS A 258 7.67 14.48 18.99
CA LYS A 258 6.73 15.51 18.54
C LYS A 258 6.92 15.84 17.05
N TYR A 259 5.86 16.35 16.43
CA TYR A 259 5.92 16.93 15.10
C TYR A 259 6.61 18.30 15.12
N PHE A 260 7.25 18.63 14.00
CA PHE A 260 7.76 19.95 13.66
C PHE A 260 7.42 20.31 12.21
N SER A 261 7.45 21.59 11.86
CA SER A 261 7.17 22.10 10.51
C SER A 261 8.29 21.76 9.51
N GLY A 262 8.39 20.48 9.15
CA GLY A 262 9.44 19.94 8.30
C GLY A 262 9.55 20.64 6.94
N ALA A 263 8.44 21.08 6.35
CA ALA A 263 8.45 21.77 5.06
C ALA A 263 9.12 23.16 5.10
N ILE A 264 9.43 23.73 6.25
CA ILE A 264 10.15 25.01 6.38
C ILE A 264 11.44 24.89 7.21
N SER A 265 11.89 23.66 7.47
CA SER A 265 13.04 23.40 8.34
C SER A 265 14.37 23.47 7.58
N ASP A 266 15.47 23.59 8.33
CA ASP A 266 16.82 23.59 7.75
C ASP A 266 17.16 22.26 7.08
N GLU A 267 16.66 21.14 7.63
CA GLU A 267 16.76 19.81 7.03
C GLU A 267 16.14 19.76 5.63
N TYR A 268 14.96 20.35 5.46
CA TYR A 268 14.33 20.47 4.14
C TYR A 268 15.14 21.36 3.20
N LYS A 269 15.65 22.50 3.69
CA LYS A 269 16.52 23.38 2.89
C LYS A 269 17.74 22.63 2.37
N GLN A 270 18.39 21.83 3.22
CA GLN A 270 19.55 21.02 2.84
C GLN A 270 19.19 19.97 1.78
N TYR A 271 18.09 19.23 1.99
CA TYR A 271 17.65 18.20 1.05
C TYR A 271 17.30 18.77 -0.32
N VAL A 272 16.50 19.84 -0.39
CA VAL A 272 16.11 20.45 -1.66
C VAL A 272 17.32 21.11 -2.35
N SER A 273 18.29 21.62 -1.60
CA SER A 273 19.56 22.13 -2.14
C SER A 273 20.40 21.04 -2.79
N TYR A 274 20.46 19.85 -2.17
CA TYR A 274 21.13 18.69 -2.76
C TYR A 274 20.50 18.30 -4.09
N LEU A 275 19.18 18.17 -4.16
CA LEU A 275 18.48 17.83 -5.40
C LEU A 275 18.59 18.93 -6.47
N ALA A 276 18.48 20.19 -6.09
CA ALA A 276 18.68 21.32 -7.00
C ALA A 276 20.09 21.34 -7.59
N LYS A 277 21.11 20.97 -6.80
CA LYS A 277 22.49 20.79 -7.29
C LYS A 277 22.56 19.67 -8.32
N LEU A 278 21.98 18.50 -8.04
CA LEU A 278 21.94 17.38 -9.00
C LEU A 278 21.25 17.79 -10.31
N TYR A 279 20.10 18.46 -10.21
CA TYR A 279 19.35 18.92 -11.38
C TYR A 279 20.13 19.94 -12.21
N LYS A 280 20.69 20.98 -11.56
CA LYS A 280 21.47 22.03 -12.22
C LYS A 280 22.69 21.46 -12.97
N GLU A 281 23.30 20.42 -12.43
CA GLU A 281 24.47 19.77 -13.04
C GLU A 281 24.11 18.65 -14.03
N GLY A 282 22.81 18.45 -14.32
CA GLY A 282 22.33 17.42 -15.24
C GLY A 282 22.56 16.00 -14.74
N LEU A 283 22.68 15.81 -13.42
CA LEU A 283 22.84 14.53 -12.75
C LEU A 283 21.49 13.86 -12.44
N LEU A 284 20.45 14.67 -12.26
CA LEU A 284 19.08 14.24 -12.03
C LEU A 284 18.26 14.44 -13.31
N ASP A 285 17.51 13.40 -13.66
CA ASP A 285 16.65 13.35 -14.85
C ASP A 285 15.53 14.42 -14.82
N PRO A 286 15.41 15.30 -15.82
CA PRO A 286 14.42 16.37 -15.84
C PRO A 286 12.98 15.87 -16.00
N GLU A 287 12.80 14.65 -16.52
CA GLU A 287 11.47 14.00 -16.57
C GLU A 287 11.00 13.58 -15.17
N MET A 288 11.73 13.92 -14.10
CA MET A 288 11.28 13.70 -12.73
C MET A 288 9.96 14.39 -12.38
N ALA A 289 9.60 15.45 -13.10
CA ALA A 289 8.37 16.22 -12.91
C ALA A 289 7.18 15.68 -13.72
N ASP A 290 7.42 14.71 -14.61
CA ASP A 290 6.38 14.12 -15.45
C ASP A 290 5.53 13.10 -14.65
N PRO A 291 4.30 12.80 -15.12
CA PRO A 291 3.49 11.71 -14.56
C PRO A 291 4.24 10.37 -14.55
N ILE A 292 3.84 9.50 -13.62
CA ILE A 292 4.43 8.17 -13.42
C ILE A 292 4.42 7.37 -14.74
N ASP A 293 5.60 7.04 -15.25
CA ASP A 293 5.80 6.20 -16.45
C ASP A 293 6.95 5.21 -16.19
N GLY A 294 6.57 4.00 -15.75
CA GLY A 294 7.53 2.93 -15.43
C GLY A 294 8.27 2.41 -16.65
N ASP A 295 7.68 2.49 -17.84
CA ASP A 295 8.30 2.01 -19.08
C ASP A 295 9.44 2.93 -19.51
N LYS A 296 9.24 4.26 -19.44
CA LYS A 296 10.31 5.23 -19.68
C LYS A 296 11.45 5.07 -18.71
N TRP A 297 11.14 4.91 -17.42
CA TRP A 297 12.15 4.64 -16.39
C TRP A 297 12.95 3.37 -16.71
N ALA A 298 12.24 2.27 -17.01
CA ALA A 298 12.86 1.00 -17.33
C ALA A 298 13.75 1.10 -18.57
N GLN A 299 13.28 1.78 -19.61
CA GLN A 299 14.04 2.02 -20.84
C GLN A 299 15.33 2.80 -20.56
N LYS A 300 15.29 3.86 -19.75
CA LYS A 300 16.48 4.67 -19.41
C LYS A 300 17.53 3.85 -18.66
N MET A 301 17.10 3.03 -17.70
CA MET A 301 17.97 2.13 -16.96
C MET A 301 18.56 1.05 -17.89
N ALA A 302 17.71 0.33 -18.63
CA ALA A 302 18.11 -0.78 -19.49
C ALA A 302 19.04 -0.37 -20.65
N THR A 303 18.86 0.85 -21.21
CA THR A 303 19.69 1.38 -22.30
C THR A 303 20.97 2.08 -21.83
N GLY A 304 21.18 2.19 -20.51
CA GLY A 304 22.35 2.88 -19.94
C GLY A 304 22.31 4.40 -20.04
N LYS A 305 21.14 4.99 -20.31
CA LYS A 305 20.93 6.46 -20.21
C LYS A 305 20.94 6.95 -18.76
N SER A 306 20.73 6.04 -17.82
CA SER A 306 20.87 6.26 -16.39
C SER A 306 21.66 5.12 -15.76
N MET A 307 22.35 5.40 -14.65
CA MET A 307 23.11 4.39 -13.90
C MET A 307 22.49 4.08 -12.55
N ALA A 308 21.67 4.97 -12.00
CA ALA A 308 21.18 4.90 -10.64
C ALA A 308 19.70 5.28 -10.55
N THR A 309 19.02 4.71 -9.56
CA THR A 309 17.63 5.04 -9.22
C THR A 309 17.33 4.67 -7.77
N TYR A 310 16.30 5.30 -7.21
CA TYR A 310 15.66 4.79 -5.99
C TYR A 310 14.41 4.01 -6.39
N ALA A 311 14.41 2.70 -6.13
CA ALA A 311 13.34 1.79 -6.52
C ALA A 311 13.31 0.56 -5.60
N TYR A 312 12.34 -0.31 -5.83
CA TYR A 312 12.20 -1.57 -5.11
C TYR A 312 13.11 -2.65 -5.71
N TYR A 313 13.57 -3.58 -4.87
CA TYR A 313 14.50 -4.63 -5.29
C TYR A 313 13.92 -5.54 -6.37
N ASP A 314 12.61 -5.81 -6.31
CA ASP A 314 11.91 -6.68 -7.27
C ASP A 314 11.90 -6.15 -8.71
N GLN A 315 12.33 -4.89 -8.93
CA GLN A 315 12.46 -4.34 -10.27
C GLN A 315 13.77 -4.72 -10.98
N ILE A 316 14.80 -5.17 -10.24
CA ILE A 316 16.13 -5.44 -10.81
C ILE A 316 16.05 -6.47 -11.94
N GLY A 317 15.42 -7.62 -11.71
CA GLY A 317 15.33 -8.67 -12.73
C GLY A 317 14.67 -8.20 -14.02
N GLY A 318 13.57 -7.45 -13.92
CA GLY A 318 12.90 -6.86 -15.08
C GLY A 318 13.79 -5.90 -15.86
N LEU A 319 14.59 -5.06 -15.17
CA LEU A 319 15.55 -4.16 -15.80
C LEU A 319 16.70 -4.90 -16.49
N GLU A 320 17.26 -5.91 -15.82
CA GLU A 320 18.35 -6.72 -16.36
C GLU A 320 17.88 -7.52 -17.59
N GLY A 321 16.70 -8.14 -17.52
CA GLY A 321 16.10 -8.86 -18.63
C GLY A 321 15.72 -7.98 -19.83
N ALA A 322 15.43 -6.69 -19.60
CA ALA A 322 15.15 -5.73 -20.67
C ALA A 322 16.43 -5.15 -21.31
N SER A 323 17.60 -5.29 -20.67
CA SER A 323 18.86 -4.76 -21.21
C SER A 323 19.49 -5.72 -22.22
N THR A 324 20.14 -5.13 -23.23
CA THR A 324 21.02 -5.86 -24.17
C THR A 324 22.49 -5.51 -23.98
N ILE A 325 22.84 -4.79 -22.90
CA ILE A 325 24.20 -4.36 -22.62
C ILE A 325 24.99 -5.53 -22.03
N GLU A 326 26.11 -5.89 -22.66
CA GLU A 326 26.99 -6.94 -22.14
C GLU A 326 27.55 -6.55 -20.76
N GLY A 327 27.43 -7.46 -19.79
CA GLY A 327 27.90 -7.24 -18.41
C GLY A 327 27.03 -6.28 -17.59
N PHE A 328 25.80 -5.99 -18.02
CA PHE A 328 24.83 -5.21 -17.24
C PHE A 328 24.58 -5.89 -15.88
N ASP A 329 24.81 -5.16 -14.79
CA ASP A 329 24.71 -5.67 -13.42
C ASP A 329 24.16 -4.55 -12.52
N LEU A 330 22.98 -4.74 -11.94
CA LEU A 330 22.37 -3.81 -11.00
C LEU A 330 22.44 -4.34 -9.58
N GLN A 331 22.88 -3.48 -8.66
CA GLN A 331 22.96 -3.80 -7.25
C GLN A 331 22.19 -2.76 -6.44
N MET A 332 21.40 -3.22 -5.48
CA MET A 332 20.82 -2.36 -4.45
C MET A 332 21.82 -2.21 -3.29
N TYR A 333 21.84 -1.03 -2.68
CA TYR A 333 22.72 -0.73 -1.54
C TYR A 333 21.91 -0.36 -0.29
N PRO A 334 22.50 -0.53 0.91
CA PRO A 334 21.94 0.00 2.14
C PRO A 334 21.64 1.49 2.06
N ALA A 335 20.81 1.99 2.97
CA ALA A 335 20.45 3.41 3.02
C ALA A 335 21.71 4.28 3.15
N LEU A 336 21.76 5.37 2.38
CA LEU A 336 22.87 6.31 2.45
C LEU A 336 22.79 7.14 3.73
N GLU A 337 23.94 7.39 4.34
CA GLU A 337 24.08 8.32 5.45
C GLU A 337 23.91 9.76 4.96
N GLY A 338 22.96 10.46 5.57
CA GLY A 338 22.79 11.91 5.47
C GLY A 338 22.96 12.57 6.85
N PRO A 339 22.63 13.87 6.97
CA PRO A 339 22.80 14.61 8.22
C PRO A 339 22.08 14.03 9.45
N ALA A 340 21.01 13.24 9.25
CA ALA A 340 20.27 12.58 10.33
C ALA A 340 20.69 11.13 10.56
N GLY A 341 21.59 10.58 9.74
CA GLY A 341 21.99 9.17 9.75
C GLY A 341 21.55 8.44 8.47
N ALA A 342 21.75 7.11 8.46
CA ALA A 342 21.36 6.24 7.35
C ALA A 342 19.94 5.71 7.54
N HIS A 343 18.95 6.59 7.34
CA HIS A 343 17.53 6.23 7.48
C HIS A 343 16.86 6.00 6.13
N HIS A 344 15.83 5.18 6.15
CA HIS A 344 15.02 4.83 4.99
C HIS A 344 13.54 5.09 5.25
N GLN A 345 12.70 4.80 4.24
CA GLN A 345 11.25 4.83 4.35
C GLN A 345 10.78 4.22 5.67
N GLN A 346 9.97 4.99 6.40
CA GLN A 346 9.40 4.53 7.65
C GLN A 346 8.33 3.46 7.45
N LYS A 347 8.29 2.48 8.34
CA LYS A 347 7.36 1.35 8.28
C LYS A 347 6.89 0.94 9.67
N ASN A 348 5.64 0.51 9.74
CA ASN A 348 5.07 -0.15 10.91
C ASN A 348 4.90 -1.64 10.63
N ARG A 349 4.62 -2.39 11.70
CA ARG A 349 4.29 -3.83 11.62
C ARG A 349 2.83 -4.09 11.25
N THR A 350 2.07 -3.02 11.01
CA THR A 350 0.69 -3.05 10.53
C THR A 350 0.54 -2.10 9.34
N GLY A 351 -0.22 -2.48 8.32
CA GLY A 351 -0.48 -1.64 7.14
C GLY A 351 -1.97 -1.37 6.90
N ALA A 352 -2.29 -0.93 5.69
CA ALA A 352 -3.67 -0.91 5.19
C ALA A 352 -4.24 -2.35 5.15
N GLY A 353 -5.56 -2.47 5.20
CA GLY A 353 -6.20 -3.77 5.19
C GLY A 353 -7.69 -3.70 4.84
N ILE A 354 -8.51 -4.46 5.56
CA ILE A 354 -9.86 -4.80 5.14
C ILE A 354 -10.90 -4.11 6.02
N MET A 355 -11.82 -3.36 5.43
CA MET A 355 -12.97 -2.78 6.13
C MET A 355 -14.30 -3.26 5.54
N PHE A 356 -15.34 -3.18 6.36
CA PHE A 356 -16.71 -3.53 5.98
C PHE A 356 -17.58 -2.29 6.08
N PRO A 357 -18.22 -1.83 5.00
CA PRO A 357 -19.23 -0.78 5.07
C PRO A 357 -20.36 -1.16 6.03
N SER A 358 -21.00 -0.18 6.67
CA SER A 358 -22.09 -0.44 7.63
C SER A 358 -23.31 -1.11 6.98
N SER A 359 -23.49 -0.97 5.67
CA SER A 359 -24.47 -1.74 4.89
C SER A 359 -24.20 -3.24 4.93
N THR A 360 -22.94 -3.68 5.01
CA THR A 360 -22.56 -5.09 5.06
C THR A 360 -23.09 -5.77 6.32
N ALA A 361 -23.13 -5.05 7.45
CA ALA A 361 -23.71 -5.56 8.71
C ALA A 361 -25.22 -5.82 8.64
N LYS A 362 -25.91 -5.34 7.60
CA LYS A 362 -27.35 -5.59 7.38
C LYS A 362 -27.61 -6.91 6.65
N ARG A 363 -26.56 -7.59 6.17
CA ARG A 363 -26.70 -8.89 5.51
C ARG A 363 -27.15 -9.95 6.51
N THR A 364 -28.04 -10.83 6.08
CA THR A 364 -28.48 -11.98 6.89
C THR A 364 -27.36 -12.99 7.14
N ASP A 365 -26.33 -13.00 6.28
CA ASP A 365 -25.15 -13.85 6.37
C ASP A 365 -23.87 -13.09 6.79
N PHE A 366 -24.00 -11.93 7.44
CA PHE A 366 -22.86 -11.10 7.87
C PHE A 366 -21.79 -11.88 8.65
N ASP A 367 -22.19 -12.65 9.66
CA ASP A 367 -21.24 -13.45 10.46
C ASP A 367 -20.49 -14.47 9.61
N ARG A 368 -21.16 -15.07 8.62
CA ARG A 368 -20.55 -16.00 7.67
C ARG A 368 -19.56 -15.26 6.78
N LEU A 369 -19.92 -14.08 6.28
CA LEU A 369 -19.04 -13.24 5.47
C LEU A 369 -17.76 -12.85 6.23
N VAL A 370 -17.88 -12.36 7.47
CA VAL A 370 -16.69 -11.96 8.27
C VAL A 370 -15.77 -13.15 8.51
N LYS A 371 -16.31 -14.32 8.89
CA LYS A 371 -15.52 -15.55 9.05
C LYS A 371 -14.87 -15.99 7.74
N THR A 372 -15.58 -15.89 6.62
CA THR A 372 -15.04 -16.18 5.29
C THR A 372 -13.87 -15.24 4.96
N ILE A 373 -13.96 -13.95 5.28
CA ILE A 373 -12.88 -12.98 5.05
C ILE A 373 -11.68 -13.25 5.98
N ASP A 374 -11.92 -13.55 7.26
CA ASP A 374 -10.87 -13.93 8.20
C ASP A 374 -10.11 -15.18 7.72
N GLU A 375 -10.84 -16.22 7.30
CA GLU A 375 -10.26 -17.44 6.74
C GLU A 375 -9.52 -17.15 5.43
N MET A 376 -10.11 -16.34 4.55
CA MET A 376 -9.57 -16.00 3.24
C MET A 376 -8.20 -15.32 3.32
N PHE A 377 -7.97 -14.49 4.33
CA PHE A 377 -6.80 -13.61 4.37
C PHE A 377 -5.80 -13.89 5.50
N TYR A 378 -6.24 -14.50 6.60
CA TYR A 378 -5.41 -14.63 7.81
C TYR A 378 -5.14 -16.08 8.25
N SER A 379 -5.85 -17.08 7.71
CA SER A 379 -5.55 -18.50 8.00
C SER A 379 -4.17 -18.89 7.45
N GLU A 380 -3.49 -19.87 8.05
CA GLU A 380 -2.12 -20.26 7.62
C GLU A 380 -2.07 -20.74 6.19
N ASP A 381 -3.03 -21.54 5.78
CA ASP A 381 -3.02 -22.13 4.45
C ASP A 381 -3.32 -21.08 3.38
N ASN A 382 -4.17 -20.09 3.68
CA ASN A 382 -4.49 -19.03 2.74
C ASN A 382 -3.48 -17.88 2.77
N ALA A 383 -2.87 -17.57 3.93
CA ALA A 383 -1.70 -16.70 3.99
C ALA A 383 -0.52 -17.27 3.17
N LYS A 384 -0.33 -18.60 3.18
CA LYS A 384 0.63 -19.26 2.28
C LYS A 384 0.23 -19.12 0.82
N LEU A 385 -1.06 -19.30 0.49
CA LEU A 385 -1.56 -19.13 -0.88
C LEU A 385 -1.24 -17.73 -1.41
N TRP A 386 -1.55 -16.68 -0.67
CA TRP A 386 -1.27 -15.30 -1.09
C TRP A 386 0.22 -14.98 -1.23
N CYS A 387 1.09 -15.70 -0.54
CA CYS A 387 2.53 -15.48 -0.60
C CYS A 387 3.25 -16.36 -1.63
N LEU A 388 2.85 -17.62 -1.77
CA LEU A 388 3.58 -18.67 -2.50
C LEU A 388 2.77 -19.33 -3.60
N GLY A 389 1.48 -19.06 -3.73
CA GLY A 389 0.60 -19.74 -4.67
C GLY A 389 0.23 -21.14 -4.21
N VAL A 390 0.15 -22.09 -5.14
CA VAL A 390 -0.34 -23.45 -4.89
C VAL A 390 0.83 -24.44 -4.92
N GLU A 391 0.98 -25.21 -3.85
CA GLU A 391 1.97 -26.28 -3.80
C GLU A 391 1.70 -27.33 -4.89
N GLY A 392 2.75 -27.78 -5.57
CA GLY A 392 2.69 -28.62 -6.76
C GLY A 392 2.50 -27.85 -8.08
N ILE A 393 2.19 -26.55 -8.04
CA ILE A 393 2.06 -25.69 -9.22
C ILE A 393 3.15 -24.62 -9.22
N THR A 394 3.18 -23.75 -8.21
CA THR A 394 4.12 -22.63 -8.13
C THR A 394 5.37 -22.96 -7.30
N TYR A 395 5.24 -23.87 -6.34
CA TYR A 395 6.35 -24.34 -5.51
C TYR A 395 6.12 -25.78 -5.01
N THR A 396 7.16 -26.40 -4.46
CA THR A 396 7.10 -27.64 -3.68
C THR A 396 7.88 -27.47 -2.39
N MET A 397 7.52 -28.22 -1.35
CA MET A 397 8.31 -28.29 -0.12
C MET A 397 9.32 -29.45 -0.17
N ASN A 398 10.56 -29.20 0.26
CA ASN A 398 11.55 -30.23 0.57
C ASN A 398 12.01 -30.04 2.02
N GLY A 399 11.34 -30.73 2.95
CA GLY A 399 11.41 -30.40 4.37
C GLY A 399 10.88 -28.98 4.59
N ASP A 400 11.68 -28.12 5.22
CA ASP A 400 11.33 -26.72 5.46
C ASP A 400 11.74 -25.76 4.32
N LYS A 401 12.32 -26.29 3.24
CA LYS A 401 12.78 -25.47 2.09
C LYS A 401 11.71 -25.38 1.02
N ILE A 402 11.47 -24.16 0.54
CA ILE A 402 10.60 -23.87 -0.60
C ILE A 402 11.41 -23.98 -1.89
N ASN A 403 10.94 -24.81 -2.82
CA ASN A 403 11.49 -24.92 -4.18
C ASN A 403 10.45 -24.42 -5.17
N TYR A 404 10.69 -23.27 -5.80
CA TYR A 404 9.81 -22.74 -6.84
C TYR A 404 9.90 -23.57 -8.13
N ALA A 405 8.79 -23.63 -8.87
CA ALA A 405 8.76 -24.28 -10.18
C ALA A 405 9.80 -23.67 -11.13
N ASP A 406 10.37 -24.48 -12.02
CA ASP A 406 11.50 -24.08 -12.87
C ASP A 406 11.20 -22.83 -13.72
N GLY A 407 9.96 -22.67 -14.21
CA GLY A 407 9.55 -21.48 -14.96
C GLY A 407 9.60 -20.19 -14.13
N ILE A 408 9.26 -20.27 -12.84
CA ILE A 408 9.31 -19.14 -11.90
C ILE A 408 10.76 -18.87 -11.49
N LYS A 409 11.50 -19.93 -11.15
CA LYS A 409 12.89 -19.84 -10.70
C LYS A 409 13.82 -19.23 -11.75
N ASN A 410 13.60 -19.57 -13.02
CA ASN A 410 14.45 -19.14 -14.14
C ASN A 410 13.86 -17.95 -14.91
N SER A 411 12.80 -17.33 -14.40
CA SER A 411 12.19 -16.17 -15.04
C SER A 411 13.14 -14.97 -15.01
N PRO A 412 13.27 -14.22 -16.12
CA PRO A 412 14.08 -13.00 -16.15
C PRO A 412 13.57 -11.93 -15.17
N ASN A 413 12.27 -11.92 -14.85
CA ASN A 413 11.70 -10.97 -13.89
C ASN A 413 12.10 -11.28 -12.43
N GLY A 414 12.77 -12.42 -12.18
CA GLY A 414 13.00 -12.95 -10.84
C GLY A 414 11.75 -13.57 -10.22
N ILE A 415 11.95 -14.35 -9.15
CA ILE A 415 10.88 -15.14 -8.52
C ILE A 415 9.76 -14.23 -8.01
N TYR A 416 10.08 -13.20 -7.21
CA TYR A 416 9.08 -12.30 -6.63
C TYR A 416 8.15 -11.70 -7.68
N LYS A 417 8.71 -11.02 -8.69
CA LYS A 417 7.90 -10.29 -9.68
C LYS A 417 7.09 -11.24 -10.57
N THR A 418 7.64 -12.42 -10.88
CA THR A 418 6.92 -13.48 -11.62
C THR A 418 5.72 -14.00 -10.83
N MET A 419 5.93 -14.31 -9.55
CA MET A 419 4.88 -14.71 -8.61
C MET A 419 3.76 -13.68 -8.54
N GLN A 420 4.13 -12.40 -8.54
CA GLN A 420 3.19 -11.27 -8.51
C GLN A 420 2.35 -11.18 -9.79
N VAL A 421 3.01 -11.09 -10.96
CA VAL A 421 2.35 -10.76 -12.23
C VAL A 421 1.54 -11.94 -12.81
N GLU A 422 2.03 -13.17 -12.62
CA GLU A 422 1.42 -14.37 -13.20
C GLU A 422 0.41 -15.04 -12.26
N TYR A 423 0.63 -14.99 -10.95
CA TYR A 423 -0.14 -15.77 -9.98
C TYR A 423 -0.86 -14.92 -8.93
N GLY A 424 -0.66 -13.60 -8.88
CA GLY A 424 -1.27 -12.71 -7.89
C GLY A 424 -0.71 -12.84 -6.47
N CYS A 425 0.49 -13.41 -6.33
CA CYS A 425 1.14 -13.59 -5.03
C CYS A 425 1.92 -12.32 -4.61
N GLY A 426 1.98 -11.96 -3.33
CA GLY A 426 2.75 -10.77 -2.90
C GLY A 426 2.14 -9.44 -3.35
N SER A 427 0.82 -9.38 -3.57
CA SER A 427 0.11 -8.12 -3.78
C SER A 427 -0.24 -7.48 -2.44
N ASP A 428 0.10 -6.20 -2.26
CA ASP A 428 -0.25 -5.41 -1.06
C ASP A 428 -1.76 -5.34 -0.79
N VAL A 429 -2.58 -5.58 -1.82
CA VAL A 429 -4.05 -5.49 -1.73
C VAL A 429 -4.64 -6.77 -1.12
N THR A 430 -4.02 -7.93 -1.36
CA THR A 430 -4.57 -9.25 -0.95
C THR A 430 -3.71 -9.99 0.06
N GLN A 431 -2.39 -9.80 0.09
CA GLN A 431 -1.55 -10.44 1.10
C GLN A 431 -1.65 -9.66 2.42
N MET A 432 -2.39 -10.22 3.38
CA MET A 432 -2.60 -9.59 4.70
C MET A 432 -1.64 -10.10 5.79
N VAL A 433 -0.89 -11.16 5.52
CA VAL A 433 0.06 -11.74 6.47
C VAL A 433 1.42 -11.86 5.78
N TRP A 434 2.38 -11.09 6.28
CA TRP A 434 3.74 -11.01 5.76
C TRP A 434 4.70 -11.61 6.77
N ILE A 435 5.31 -12.72 6.38
CA ILE A 435 6.31 -13.42 7.19
C ILE A 435 7.63 -13.27 6.46
N ASN A 436 8.54 -12.48 7.02
CA ASN A 436 9.80 -12.11 6.39
C ASN A 436 10.58 -13.34 5.92
N LYS A 437 10.71 -14.39 6.74
CA LYS A 437 11.39 -15.63 6.34
C LYS A 437 10.82 -16.24 5.04
N ARG A 438 9.51 -16.13 4.82
CA ARG A 438 8.82 -16.63 3.62
C ARG A 438 8.91 -15.65 2.45
N GLU A 439 8.93 -14.35 2.73
CA GLU A 439 9.20 -13.32 1.71
C GLU A 439 10.60 -13.48 1.12
N MET A 440 11.61 -13.64 1.98
CA MET A 440 13.02 -13.76 1.60
C MET A 440 13.30 -14.92 0.66
N THR A 441 12.46 -15.97 0.61
CA THR A 441 12.67 -17.09 -0.35
C THR A 441 12.38 -16.70 -1.79
N LYS A 442 11.64 -15.60 -2.02
CA LYS A 442 11.34 -15.07 -3.37
C LYS A 442 12.44 -14.18 -3.93
N TYR A 443 13.52 -13.97 -3.18
CA TYR A 443 14.63 -13.12 -3.56
C TYR A 443 15.93 -13.92 -3.61
N ASP A 444 16.94 -13.33 -4.25
CA ASP A 444 18.26 -13.92 -4.39
C ASP A 444 19.13 -13.70 -3.12
N GLU A 445 20.34 -14.25 -3.14
CA GLU A 445 21.32 -14.10 -2.05
C GLU A 445 21.79 -12.65 -1.86
N ASN A 446 21.72 -11.83 -2.92
CA ASN A 446 22.14 -10.45 -2.84
C ASN A 446 21.16 -9.62 -2.00
N TYR A 447 19.85 -9.82 -2.19
CA TYR A 447 18.83 -9.20 -1.35
C TYR A 447 18.97 -9.58 0.13
N ALA A 448 19.25 -10.86 0.41
CA ALA A 448 19.48 -11.36 1.76
C ALA A 448 20.71 -10.72 2.41
N ARG A 449 21.82 -10.59 1.66
CA ARG A 449 23.03 -9.89 2.11
C ARG A 449 22.73 -8.44 2.48
N ILE A 450 22.04 -7.70 1.62
CA ILE A 450 21.74 -6.28 1.85
C ILE A 450 20.85 -6.08 3.08
N ASN A 451 19.83 -6.93 3.26
CA ASN A 451 18.97 -6.85 4.44
C ASN A 451 19.74 -7.15 5.74
N ALA A 452 20.69 -8.11 5.71
CA ALA A 452 21.56 -8.37 6.87
C ALA A 452 22.50 -7.18 7.17
N GLU A 453 23.00 -6.49 6.14
CA GLU A 453 23.80 -5.26 6.32
C GLU A 453 22.95 -4.13 6.93
N VAL A 454 21.73 -3.93 6.43
CA VAL A 454 20.78 -2.94 6.94
C VAL A 454 20.39 -3.23 8.39
N GLU A 455 20.14 -4.49 8.73
CA GLU A 455 19.87 -4.91 10.10
C GLU A 455 21.06 -4.61 11.03
N ALA A 456 22.28 -4.89 10.57
CA ALA A 456 23.50 -4.62 11.34
C ALA A 456 23.78 -3.12 11.54
N MET A 457 23.32 -2.24 10.64
CA MET A 457 23.42 -0.79 10.80
C MET A 457 22.52 -0.27 11.94
N GLY A 458 21.37 -0.92 12.17
CA GLY A 458 20.39 -0.50 13.17
C GLY A 458 19.68 0.81 12.82
N ASP A 459 18.45 0.98 13.30
CA ASP A 459 17.63 2.21 13.14
C ASP A 459 17.45 2.72 11.69
N VAL A 460 17.72 1.88 10.66
CA VAL A 460 17.55 2.26 9.26
C VAL A 460 16.06 2.44 8.92
N ILE A 461 15.22 1.51 9.38
CA ILE A 461 13.76 1.58 9.18
C ILE A 461 13.13 2.08 10.47
N GLN A 462 12.78 3.36 10.49
CA GLN A 462 12.07 3.97 11.62
C GLN A 462 10.57 3.64 11.55
N SER A 463 9.90 3.70 12.71
CA SER A 463 8.44 3.55 12.77
C SER A 463 7.74 4.72 12.10
N ILE A 464 6.57 4.48 11.51
CA ILE A 464 5.74 5.58 11.00
C ILE A 464 5.33 6.46 12.19
N PRO A 465 5.42 7.80 12.07
CA PRO A 465 5.01 8.71 13.13
C PRO A 465 3.57 8.45 13.63
N PRO A 466 3.30 8.64 14.94
CA PRO A 466 1.96 8.49 15.47
C PRO A 466 1.01 9.51 14.83
N MET A 467 -0.13 9.04 14.32
CA MET A 467 -1.13 9.92 13.73
C MET A 467 -1.96 10.60 14.82
N PRO A 468 -2.30 11.90 14.68
CA PRO A 468 -3.18 12.57 15.63
C PRO A 468 -4.59 11.98 15.59
N LEU A 469 -5.28 12.00 16.74
CA LEU A 469 -6.66 11.55 16.85
C LEU A 469 -7.61 12.74 16.90
N PHE A 470 -7.98 13.20 15.71
CA PHE A 470 -8.92 14.30 15.57
C PHE A 470 -10.37 13.87 15.82
N ASP A 471 -11.15 14.80 16.39
CA ASP A 471 -12.60 14.77 16.24
C ASP A 471 -13.02 15.41 14.91
N ASP A 472 -14.32 15.39 14.61
CA ASP A 472 -14.83 15.86 13.32
C ASP A 472 -14.48 17.33 13.05
N MET A 473 -14.56 18.18 14.08
CA MET A 473 -14.24 19.60 13.98
C MET A 473 -12.74 19.84 13.78
N THR A 474 -11.89 19.17 14.57
CA THR A 474 -10.43 19.27 14.43
C THR A 474 -9.92 18.61 13.15
N ALA A 475 -10.59 17.57 12.64
CA ALA A 475 -10.27 16.95 11.36
C ALA A 475 -10.60 17.90 10.19
N GLU A 476 -11.74 18.59 10.26
CA GLU A 476 -12.11 19.61 9.28
C GLU A 476 -11.09 20.77 9.31
N GLU A 477 -10.78 21.31 10.49
CA GLU A 477 -9.77 22.36 10.65
C GLU A 477 -8.40 21.90 10.10
N ALA A 478 -7.93 20.71 10.49
CA ALA A 478 -6.69 20.14 9.98
C ALA A 478 -6.68 20.01 8.45
N SER A 479 -7.80 19.61 7.84
CA SER A 479 -7.92 19.48 6.38
C SER A 479 -7.88 20.83 5.67
N THR A 480 -8.55 21.85 6.24
CA THR A 480 -8.54 23.22 5.70
C THR A 480 -7.15 23.87 5.74
N LEU A 481 -6.32 23.50 6.72
CA LEU A 481 -4.91 23.92 6.81
C LEU A 481 -4.01 23.08 5.89
N GLN A 482 -4.16 21.76 5.92
CA GLN A 482 -3.27 20.83 5.20
C GLN A 482 -3.31 21.05 3.68
N THR A 483 -4.49 21.21 3.09
CA THR A 483 -4.65 21.27 1.63
C THR A 483 -3.85 22.42 1.00
N PRO A 484 -4.05 23.70 1.38
CA PRO A 484 -3.27 24.80 0.80
C PRO A 484 -1.78 24.70 1.13
N LEU A 485 -1.41 24.22 2.32
CA LEU A 485 -0.01 24.00 2.70
C LEU A 485 0.67 22.96 1.79
N ALA A 486 0.01 21.83 1.55
CA ALA A 486 0.53 20.77 0.70
C ALA A 486 0.63 21.20 -0.77
N ASP A 487 -0.39 21.86 -1.30
CA ASP A 487 -0.36 22.39 -2.67
C ASP A 487 0.77 23.41 -2.85
N LYS A 488 0.96 24.29 -1.85
CA LYS A 488 2.03 25.27 -1.87
C LYS A 488 3.41 24.63 -1.81
N PHE A 489 3.60 23.66 -0.93
CA PHE A 489 4.83 22.89 -0.81
C PHE A 489 5.21 22.22 -2.15
N GLU A 490 4.26 21.56 -2.82
CA GLU A 490 4.51 20.85 -4.10
C GLU A 490 4.91 21.82 -5.23
N ILE A 491 4.36 23.03 -5.27
CA ILE A 491 4.76 24.09 -6.22
C ILE A 491 6.20 24.55 -5.95
N TRP A 492 6.52 24.81 -4.68
CA TRP A 492 7.82 25.36 -4.31
C TRP A 492 8.96 24.34 -4.43
N ILE A 493 8.72 23.08 -4.04
CA ILE A 493 9.75 22.05 -4.18
C ILE A 493 10.10 21.80 -5.65
N ASP A 494 9.12 21.76 -6.56
CA ASP A 494 9.39 21.70 -8.01
C ASP A 494 10.21 22.90 -8.47
N ALA A 495 9.81 24.11 -8.05
CA ALA A 495 10.48 25.33 -8.47
C ALA A 495 11.92 25.43 -7.96
N PHE A 496 12.19 24.98 -6.73
CA PHE A 496 13.53 24.95 -6.16
C PHE A 496 14.41 23.89 -6.83
N ILE A 497 13.92 22.67 -7.05
CA ILE A 497 14.70 21.60 -7.69
C ILE A 497 15.03 21.98 -9.14
N THR A 498 14.04 22.47 -9.90
CA THR A 498 14.22 22.82 -11.32
C THR A 498 14.97 24.14 -11.53
N GLY A 499 15.25 24.89 -10.47
CA GLY A 499 15.92 26.19 -10.53
C GLY A 499 15.04 27.34 -11.05
N LYS A 500 13.73 27.12 -11.23
CA LYS A 500 12.75 28.20 -11.51
C LYS A 500 12.72 29.23 -10.37
N LYS A 501 13.03 28.79 -9.15
CA LYS A 501 13.21 29.61 -7.94
C LYS A 501 14.58 29.34 -7.34
N SER A 502 15.21 30.39 -6.80
CA SER A 502 16.51 30.28 -6.15
C SER A 502 16.31 29.99 -4.68
N ILE A 503 16.88 28.88 -4.19
CA ILE A 503 16.85 28.57 -2.76
C ILE A 503 17.49 29.70 -1.96
N GLU A 504 18.61 30.27 -2.41
CA GLU A 504 19.27 31.37 -1.68
C GLU A 504 18.45 32.67 -1.62
N LYS A 505 17.71 33.01 -2.69
CA LYS A 505 17.01 34.31 -2.78
C LYS A 505 15.53 34.24 -2.41
N ASP A 506 14.88 33.11 -2.67
CA ASP A 506 13.44 32.95 -2.53
C ASP A 506 13.05 32.13 -1.28
N TRP A 507 14.01 31.56 -0.52
CA TRP A 507 13.71 30.76 0.68
C TRP A 507 12.92 31.52 1.74
N ASP A 508 13.32 32.74 2.08
CA ASP A 508 12.62 33.52 3.10
C ASP A 508 11.18 33.88 2.66
N ALA A 509 10.97 34.10 1.36
CA ALA A 509 9.65 34.32 0.79
C ALA A 509 8.79 33.06 0.87
N TYR A 510 9.36 31.89 0.55
CA TYR A 510 8.70 30.60 0.71
C TYR A 510 8.31 30.32 2.18
N VAL A 511 9.25 30.48 3.11
CA VAL A 511 9.00 30.27 4.55
C VAL A 511 7.90 31.22 5.03
N LYS A 512 7.96 32.49 4.61
CA LYS A 512 6.91 33.46 4.93
C LYS A 512 5.55 33.00 4.40
N GLU A 513 5.47 32.55 3.15
CA GLU A 513 4.21 32.10 2.55
C GLU A 513 3.64 30.87 3.27
N MET A 514 4.47 29.90 3.65
CA MET A 514 4.04 28.74 4.44
C MET A 514 3.56 29.13 5.85
N LYS A 515 4.17 30.15 6.46
CA LYS A 515 3.71 30.71 7.75
C LYS A 515 2.41 31.49 7.61
N ASP A 516 2.26 32.27 6.53
CA ASP A 516 1.01 32.96 6.22
C ASP A 516 -0.15 31.97 5.95
N LEU A 517 0.18 30.73 5.54
CA LEU A 517 -0.74 29.59 5.42
C LEU A 517 -0.89 28.78 6.72
N ASP A 518 -0.44 29.32 7.86
CA ASP A 518 -0.64 28.75 9.19
C ASP A 518 0.03 27.38 9.45
N ILE A 519 1.21 27.11 8.87
CA ILE A 519 1.96 25.86 9.11
C ILE A 519 2.31 25.63 10.60
N GLU A 520 2.53 26.70 11.36
CA GLU A 520 2.86 26.61 12.79
C GLU A 520 1.62 26.18 13.59
N LYS A 521 0.46 26.80 13.33
CA LYS A 521 -0.84 26.38 13.89
C LYS A 521 -1.18 24.94 13.52
N PHE A 522 -0.93 24.54 12.27
CA PHE A 522 -1.13 23.16 11.84
C PHE A 522 -0.24 22.17 12.62
N CYS A 523 1.00 22.55 12.91
CA CYS A 523 1.91 21.75 13.72
C CYS A 523 1.47 21.65 15.18
N GLU A 524 0.99 22.76 15.77
CA GLU A 524 0.42 22.78 17.12
C GLU A 524 -0.81 21.86 17.18
N LEU A 525 -1.73 21.98 16.23
CA LEU A 525 -2.92 21.13 16.13
C LEU A 525 -2.56 19.63 16.08
N TYR A 526 -1.53 19.24 15.33
CA TYR A 526 -1.05 17.86 15.30
C TYR A 526 -0.55 17.41 16.68
N ASN A 527 0.31 18.22 17.32
CA ASN A 527 0.93 17.87 18.59
C ASN A 527 -0.08 17.81 19.76
N ASP A 528 -1.06 18.71 19.79
CA ASP A 528 -2.10 18.77 20.82
C ASP A 528 -3.06 17.56 20.78
N ASN A 529 -3.07 16.83 19.66
CA ASN A 529 -3.95 15.68 19.43
C ASN A 529 -3.17 14.34 19.31
N LEU A 530 -1.91 14.30 19.75
CA LEU A 530 -1.13 13.06 19.89
C LEU A 530 -1.61 12.23 21.08
N LYS A 531 -1.54 10.90 20.97
CA LYS A 531 -1.74 9.96 22.08
C LYS A 531 -0.45 9.29 22.51
#